data_AF-A0A673AY66-F1
#
_entry.id   AF-A0A673AY66-F1
#
_cell.length_a   1.000
_cell.length_b   1.000
_cell.length_c   1.000
_cell.angle_alpha   90.00
_cell.angle_beta   90.00
_cell.angle_gamma   90.00
#
_symmetry.space_group_name_H-M   'P 1'
#
loop_
_entity.id
_entity.type
_entity.pdbx_description
1 polymer ?
#
loop_
_entity_poly.entity_id
_entity_poly.type
_entity_poly.pdbx_seq_one_letter_code
_entity_poly.pdbx_strand_id
1 'polypeptide(L)'
;LHTWGWVFLGVFLTLGALAWGEKGLEIPEYDGRDRVHELHAKNYRSVMKKYDVMVIYYHKNVQGNRSAMKQFQIEELALELAAQVLDDLDDEDIGFALVDEKKGSAVAKKLGLDEVESIYIFADNEIIEYDGELAADTLVEFLYDVIEDPVEIIDNERELKGFYNMEDTMKLVGFFKSEKSPHFIEYDDAAEEFHPFVKFFATFDPKIAKKLKLKMNEVDFYEPFMDEPSTIPGRPYTEDELVDYIEEHDRPTLRKLEPHSMYEIWEDDINGEHIVAFAEEDDPDGFEFLEILKEVARENTNNPNLSIIWIDPDSFPLLVPYWEKTFRIDLASPQIGVVDVEDVRNYDKFPNYVFYNIFIT
;
A
#
# COMPACT_ATOMS: atom_id res chain seq x y z
N LEU A 1 -28.57 38.01 -53.14
CA LEU A 1 -27.54 37.04 -52.72
C LEU A 1 -26.45 37.62 -51.80
N HIS A 2 -26.31 38.95 -51.64
CA HIS A 2 -25.21 39.53 -50.84
C HIS A 2 -25.55 39.96 -49.39
N THR A 3 -26.81 39.97 -48.98
CA THR A 3 -27.23 40.50 -47.66
C THR A 3 -27.38 39.45 -46.56
N TRP A 4 -27.40 38.16 -46.90
CA TRP A 4 -27.57 37.08 -45.91
C TRP A 4 -26.25 36.42 -45.49
N GLY A 5 -25.18 36.56 -46.28
CA GLY A 5 -23.87 35.96 -45.96
C GLY A 5 -23.17 36.57 -44.74
N TRP A 6 -23.40 37.85 -44.45
CA TRP A 6 -22.80 38.54 -43.31
C TRP A 6 -23.50 38.21 -41.97
N VAL A 7 -24.81 37.92 -42.01
CA VAL A 7 -25.57 37.51 -40.82
C VAL A 7 -25.18 36.09 -40.39
N PHE A 8 -24.95 35.19 -41.35
CA PHE A 8 -24.45 33.84 -41.05
C PHE A 8 -23.01 33.87 -40.50
N LEU A 9 -22.13 34.73 -41.03
CA LEU A 9 -20.74 34.85 -40.51
C LEU A 9 -20.70 35.38 -39.07
N GLY A 10 -21.59 36.31 -38.71
CA GLY A 10 -21.71 36.84 -37.35
C GLY A 10 -22.17 35.79 -36.33
N VAL A 11 -23.13 34.93 -36.70
CA VAL A 11 -23.63 33.86 -35.82
C VAL A 11 -22.58 32.76 -35.62
N PHE A 12 -21.79 32.43 -36.65
CA PHE A 12 -20.69 31.46 -36.52
C PHE A 12 -19.51 31.99 -35.68
N LEU A 13 -19.21 33.29 -35.75
CA LEU A 13 -18.18 33.89 -34.89
C LEU A 13 -18.60 33.98 -33.41
N THR A 14 -19.90 34.13 -33.11
CA THR A 14 -20.40 34.10 -31.73
C THR A 14 -20.54 32.68 -31.16
N LEU A 15 -20.74 31.67 -32.02
CA LEU A 15 -20.74 30.26 -31.60
C LEU A 15 -19.32 29.68 -31.47
N GLY A 16 -18.34 30.18 -32.23
CA GLY A 16 -16.93 29.81 -32.08
C GLY A 16 -16.28 30.33 -30.79
N ALA A 17 -16.84 31.38 -30.18
CA ALA A 17 -16.40 31.90 -28.88
C ALA A 17 -16.98 31.12 -27.68
N LEU A 18 -17.95 30.23 -27.91
CA LEU A 18 -18.54 29.35 -26.89
C LEU A 18 -17.95 27.93 -26.94
N ALA A 19 -16.96 27.69 -27.79
CA ALA A 19 -16.12 26.49 -27.76
C ALA A 19 -14.82 26.79 -26.98
N TRP A 20 -14.94 27.35 -25.79
CA TRP A 20 -13.96 26.99 -24.75
C TRP A 20 -14.34 25.57 -24.37
N GLY A 21 -13.62 24.60 -24.91
CA GLY A 21 -13.70 23.24 -24.40
C GLY A 21 -13.49 23.32 -22.89
N GLU A 22 -14.45 22.81 -22.13
CA GLU A 22 -14.24 22.52 -20.72
C GLU A 22 -12.91 21.76 -20.64
N LYS A 23 -11.97 22.26 -19.82
CA LYS A 23 -10.69 21.59 -19.61
C LYS A 23 -10.98 20.13 -19.26
N GLY A 24 -10.40 19.21 -20.02
CA GLY A 24 -10.58 17.78 -19.79
C GLY A 24 -9.80 17.31 -18.57
N LEU A 25 -9.62 15.99 -18.46
CA LEU A 25 -8.71 15.40 -17.47
C LEU A 25 -7.29 15.96 -17.69
N GLU A 26 -6.78 16.72 -16.73
CA GLU A 26 -5.40 17.23 -16.70
C GLU A 26 -4.65 16.42 -15.63
N ILE A 27 -3.63 15.66 -16.04
CA ILE A 27 -2.73 14.97 -15.10
C ILE A 27 -1.85 16.05 -14.46
N PRO A 28 -1.60 16.03 -13.13
CA PRO A 28 -0.70 16.96 -12.48
C PRO A 28 0.69 16.95 -13.13
N GLU A 29 1.10 18.09 -13.66
CA GLU A 29 2.48 18.31 -14.12
C GLU A 29 3.24 19.05 -13.02
N TYR A 30 4.49 18.66 -12.76
CA TYR A 30 5.33 19.34 -11.78
C TYR A 30 5.46 20.84 -12.12
N ASP A 31 5.07 21.69 -11.17
CA ASP A 31 4.95 23.14 -11.36
C ASP A 31 6.28 23.90 -11.17
N GLY A 32 7.37 23.20 -10.82
CA GLY A 32 8.69 23.77 -10.64
C GLY A 32 8.93 24.43 -9.29
N ARG A 33 8.03 24.26 -8.31
CA ARG A 33 8.22 24.77 -6.94
C ARG A 33 8.81 23.67 -6.05
N ASP A 34 9.75 24.07 -5.21
CA ASP A 34 10.34 23.20 -4.20
C ASP A 34 9.41 23.16 -2.97
N ARG A 35 8.86 21.99 -2.65
CA ARG A 35 8.00 21.72 -1.49
C ARG A 35 8.71 20.84 -0.46
N VAL A 36 9.67 20.02 -0.89
CA VAL A 36 10.36 19.06 -0.03
C VAL A 36 11.43 19.76 0.82
N HIS A 37 11.38 19.56 2.15
CA HIS A 37 12.28 20.22 3.10
C HIS A 37 13.59 19.43 3.29
N GLU A 38 14.75 20.09 3.25
CA GLU A 38 16.00 19.48 3.75
C GLU A 38 16.09 19.61 5.28
N LEU A 39 15.93 18.50 6.01
CA LEU A 39 15.99 18.50 7.47
C LEU A 39 17.43 18.46 7.97
N HIS A 40 17.70 19.33 8.94
CA HIS A 40 18.97 19.41 9.63
C HIS A 40 18.75 19.85 11.07
N ALA A 41 19.81 19.78 11.88
CA ALA A 41 19.72 19.99 13.32
C ALA A 41 19.11 21.34 13.76
N LYS A 42 19.06 22.34 12.87
CA LYS A 42 18.53 23.68 13.16
C LYS A 42 17.05 23.85 12.86
N ASN A 43 16.50 23.12 11.88
CA ASN A 43 15.13 23.33 11.40
C ASN A 43 14.17 22.18 11.73
N TYR A 44 14.65 20.95 11.97
CA TYR A 44 13.78 19.77 12.02
C TYR A 44 12.57 19.96 12.94
N ARG A 45 12.77 20.37 14.20
CA ARG A 45 11.67 20.62 15.16
C ARG A 45 10.63 21.64 14.68
N SER A 46 11.05 22.65 13.94
CA SER A 46 10.15 23.69 13.45
C SER A 46 9.45 23.31 12.15
N VAL A 47 10.00 22.37 11.39
CA VAL A 47 9.38 21.84 10.17
C VAL A 47 8.36 20.77 10.56
N MET A 48 8.75 19.78 11.38
CA MET A 48 7.85 18.72 11.87
C MET A 48 6.57 19.25 12.51
N LYS A 49 6.60 20.43 13.15
CA LYS A 49 5.45 21.02 13.84
C LYS A 49 4.44 21.76 12.95
N LYS A 50 4.73 21.89 11.65
CA LYS A 50 3.88 22.62 10.71
C LYS A 50 2.86 21.74 10.02
N TYR A 51 3.08 20.44 10.08
CA TYR A 51 2.39 19.45 9.29
C TYR A 51 1.79 18.45 10.26
N ASP A 52 0.58 18.02 9.96
CA ASP A 52 -0.12 16.98 10.71
C ASP A 52 0.48 15.61 10.37
N VAL A 53 0.80 15.40 9.09
CA VAL A 53 1.58 14.25 8.60
C VAL A 53 2.91 14.71 8.01
N MET A 54 4.02 14.05 8.39
CA MET A 54 5.34 14.32 7.83
C MET A 54 5.97 13.07 7.23
N VAL A 55 6.20 13.10 5.91
CA VAL A 55 6.87 12.08 5.12
C VAL A 55 8.36 12.41 5.01
N ILE A 56 9.23 11.54 5.51
CA ILE A 56 10.67 11.74 5.53
C ILE A 56 11.38 10.63 4.76
N TYR A 57 12.05 11.00 3.66
CA TYR A 57 12.94 10.09 2.98
C TYR A 57 14.36 10.16 3.58
N TYR A 58 14.78 9.07 4.24
CA TYR A 58 16.10 8.95 4.86
C TYR A 58 17.10 8.38 3.86
N HIS A 59 17.71 9.26 3.07
CA HIS A 59 18.43 8.86 1.88
C HIS A 59 19.95 8.71 2.10
N LYS A 60 20.56 7.87 1.27
CA LYS A 60 22.01 7.68 1.21
C LYS A 60 22.75 8.94 0.77
N ASN A 61 23.98 9.11 1.25
CA ASN A 61 24.81 10.22 0.81
C ASN A 61 25.39 9.95 -0.60
N VAL A 62 24.84 10.64 -1.60
CA VAL A 62 25.19 10.49 -3.03
C VAL A 62 26.42 11.28 -3.48
N GLN A 63 27.12 11.96 -2.55
CA GLN A 63 28.23 12.85 -2.90
C GLN A 63 29.40 12.09 -3.56
N GLY A 64 29.79 12.52 -4.76
CA GLY A 64 30.91 11.94 -5.51
C GLY A 64 30.54 10.76 -6.41
N ASN A 65 29.28 10.30 -6.40
CA ASN A 65 28.78 9.29 -7.33
C ASN A 65 27.73 9.90 -8.27
N ARG A 66 28.09 10.07 -9.55
CA ARG A 66 27.22 10.69 -10.55
C ARG A 66 25.95 9.87 -10.84
N SER A 67 26.02 8.54 -10.76
CA SER A 67 24.85 7.69 -11.01
C SER A 67 23.88 7.78 -9.86
N ALA A 68 24.37 7.65 -8.62
CA ALA A 68 23.56 7.79 -7.42
C ALA A 68 22.92 9.18 -7.32
N MET A 69 23.64 10.24 -7.69
CA MET A 69 23.08 11.60 -7.73
C MET A 69 21.90 11.72 -8.71
N LYS A 70 21.96 11.07 -9.87
CA LYS A 70 20.85 11.10 -10.83
C LYS A 70 19.64 10.31 -10.34
N GLN A 71 19.90 9.18 -9.69
CA GLN A 71 18.85 8.36 -9.09
C GLN A 71 18.11 9.15 -7.99
N PHE A 72 18.87 9.76 -7.07
CA PHE A 72 18.34 10.64 -6.04
C PHE A 72 17.50 11.80 -6.59
N GLN A 73 17.90 12.40 -7.73
CA GLN A 73 17.10 13.44 -8.37
C GLN A 73 15.76 12.96 -8.91
N ILE A 74 15.66 11.68 -9.30
CA ILE A 74 14.38 11.08 -9.73
C ILE A 74 13.49 10.86 -8.51
N GLU A 75 14.05 10.33 -7.43
CA GLU A 75 13.35 10.09 -6.16
C GLU A 75 12.86 11.39 -5.54
N GLU A 76 13.72 12.41 -5.46
CA GLU A 76 13.35 13.76 -5.00
C GLU A 76 12.22 14.35 -5.83
N LEU A 77 12.23 14.16 -7.16
CA LEU A 77 11.17 14.66 -8.03
C LEU A 77 9.84 13.91 -7.83
N ALA A 78 9.87 12.62 -7.51
CA ALA A 78 8.68 11.86 -7.16
C ALA A 78 8.05 12.40 -5.87
N LEU A 79 8.86 12.68 -4.85
CA LEU A 79 8.41 13.31 -3.60
C LEU A 79 7.86 14.72 -3.85
N GLU A 80 8.50 15.51 -4.70
CA GLU A 80 8.00 16.85 -5.07
C GLU A 80 6.64 16.80 -5.79
N LEU A 81 6.43 15.79 -6.64
CA LEU A 81 5.15 15.59 -7.31
C LEU A 81 4.07 15.13 -6.33
N ALA A 82 4.38 14.19 -5.43
CA ALA A 82 3.47 13.76 -4.37
C ALA A 82 3.10 14.95 -3.46
N ALA A 83 4.09 15.72 -3.02
CA ALA A 83 3.89 16.93 -2.25
C ALA A 83 3.00 17.94 -2.97
N GLN A 84 3.16 18.12 -4.29
CA GLN A 84 2.30 19.01 -5.07
C GLN A 84 0.85 18.54 -5.12
N VAL A 85 0.61 17.24 -5.28
CA VAL A 85 -0.74 16.69 -5.35
C VAL A 85 -1.46 16.82 -4.01
N LEU A 86 -0.73 16.60 -2.91
CA LEU A 86 -1.28 16.64 -1.55
C LEU A 86 -1.34 18.06 -0.96
N ASP A 87 -0.64 19.05 -1.53
CA ASP A 87 -0.71 20.49 -1.14
C ASP A 87 -2.13 21.08 -1.31
N ASP A 88 -2.95 20.48 -2.16
CA ASP A 88 -4.33 20.88 -2.42
C ASP A 88 -5.36 20.13 -1.55
N LEU A 89 -4.93 19.26 -0.63
CA LEU A 89 -5.84 18.61 0.33
C LEU A 89 -6.26 19.60 1.42
N ASP A 90 -7.57 19.70 1.64
CA ASP A 90 -8.15 20.61 2.64
C ASP A 90 -8.17 20.01 4.06
N ASP A 91 -8.04 18.69 4.19
CA ASP A 91 -8.29 17.96 5.44
C ASP A 91 -7.05 17.89 6.36
N GLU A 92 -5.85 17.66 5.80
CA GLU A 92 -4.61 17.46 6.56
C GLU A 92 -3.41 18.21 5.94
N ASP A 93 -2.57 18.87 6.74
CA ASP A 93 -1.34 19.49 6.27
C ASP A 93 -0.22 18.43 6.12
N ILE A 94 -0.02 17.89 4.91
CA ILE A 94 1.02 16.86 4.64
C ILE A 94 2.34 17.50 4.19
N GLY A 95 3.42 17.22 4.92
CA GLY A 95 4.77 17.72 4.64
C GLY A 95 5.70 16.62 4.12
N PHE A 96 6.61 16.99 3.23
CA PHE A 96 7.66 16.09 2.71
C PHE A 96 9.04 16.60 3.07
N ALA A 97 9.96 15.69 3.40
CA ALA A 97 11.30 16.07 3.79
C ALA A 97 12.38 15.02 3.46
N LEU A 98 13.62 15.50 3.44
CA LEU A 98 14.83 14.72 3.16
C LEU A 98 15.77 14.76 4.36
N VAL A 99 16.38 13.61 4.67
CA VAL A 99 17.47 13.49 5.64
C VAL A 99 18.62 12.71 5.00
N ASP A 100 19.79 13.35 4.86
CA ASP A 100 21.00 12.69 4.35
C ASP A 100 21.67 11.83 5.44
N GLU A 101 22.01 10.57 5.15
CA GLU A 101 22.63 9.62 6.10
C GLU A 101 23.85 10.19 6.84
N LYS A 102 24.67 11.03 6.18
CA LYS A 102 25.91 11.57 6.75
C LYS A 102 25.67 12.93 7.38
N LYS A 103 25.07 13.86 6.64
CA LYS A 103 24.87 15.25 7.08
C LYS A 103 23.76 15.37 8.12
N GLY A 104 22.74 14.53 7.99
CA GLY A 104 21.53 14.47 8.80
C GLY A 104 21.55 13.43 9.92
N SER A 105 22.64 12.66 10.10
CA SER A 105 22.76 11.59 11.11
C SER A 105 22.26 11.95 12.53
N ALA A 106 22.52 13.17 13.00
CA ALA A 106 22.07 13.63 14.32
C ALA A 106 20.55 13.93 14.39
N VAL A 107 19.92 14.18 13.24
CA VAL A 107 18.46 14.30 13.10
C VAL A 107 17.85 12.92 12.98
N ALA A 108 18.39 12.06 12.10
CA ALA A 108 17.95 10.67 11.93
C ALA A 108 17.86 9.94 13.28
N LYS A 109 18.96 9.95 14.05
CA LYS A 109 18.99 9.35 15.40
C LYS A 109 17.97 9.92 16.39
N LYS A 110 17.56 11.18 16.23
CA LYS A 110 16.57 11.82 17.12
C LYS A 110 15.14 11.52 16.72
N LEU A 111 14.92 11.22 15.44
CA LEU A 111 13.63 10.88 14.88
C LEU A 111 13.41 9.37 14.82
N GLY A 112 14.44 8.55 15.08
CA GLY A 112 14.34 7.09 15.03
C GLY A 112 14.47 6.52 13.61
N LEU A 113 15.10 7.25 12.68
CA LEU A 113 15.33 6.77 11.31
C LEU A 113 16.55 5.86 11.32
N ASP A 114 16.30 4.55 11.25
CA ASP A 114 17.34 3.53 11.41
C ASP A 114 17.76 2.92 10.07
N GLU A 115 16.85 2.80 9.09
CA GLU A 115 17.10 2.22 7.78
C GLU A 115 17.32 3.29 6.69
N VAL A 116 18.50 3.22 6.08
CA VAL A 116 18.88 4.14 5.00
C VAL A 116 18.26 3.65 3.70
N GLU A 117 17.77 4.59 2.89
CA GLU A 117 16.98 4.35 1.67
C GLU A 117 15.49 4.03 1.94
N SER A 118 15.01 4.23 3.17
CA SER A 118 13.59 4.08 3.56
C SER A 118 12.84 5.41 3.74
N ILE A 119 11.51 5.35 3.66
CA ILE A 119 10.60 6.47 3.93
C ILE A 119 9.92 6.24 5.29
N TYR A 120 9.92 7.27 6.12
CA TYR A 120 9.25 7.28 7.42
C TYR A 120 8.12 8.29 7.41
N ILE A 121 6.91 7.87 7.78
CA ILE A 121 5.72 8.71 7.82
C ILE A 121 5.35 8.90 9.29
N PHE A 122 5.41 10.15 9.74
CA PHE A 122 4.98 10.55 11.07
C PHE A 122 3.54 11.04 10.94
N ALA A 123 2.59 10.31 11.50
CA ALA A 123 1.18 10.67 11.54
C ALA A 123 0.72 10.53 13.00
N ASP A 124 0.09 11.57 13.54
CA ASP A 124 -0.28 11.63 14.96
C ASP A 124 0.87 11.30 15.94
N ASN A 125 0.81 10.16 16.63
CA ASN A 125 1.87 9.68 17.51
C ASN A 125 2.65 8.49 16.94
N GLU A 126 2.28 8.03 15.75
CA GLU A 126 2.83 6.85 15.11
C GLU A 126 3.92 7.19 14.09
N ILE A 127 4.82 6.21 13.92
CA ILE A 127 5.90 6.25 12.93
C ILE A 127 5.75 5.02 12.05
N ILE A 128 5.26 5.24 10.84
CA ILE A 128 5.06 4.19 9.84
C ILE A 128 6.32 4.12 8.97
N GLU A 129 6.91 2.95 8.86
CA GLU A 129 7.99 2.68 7.92
C GLU A 129 7.37 2.22 6.60
N TYR A 130 7.50 3.05 5.55
CA TYR A 130 7.03 2.72 4.22
C TYR A 130 8.13 1.97 3.47
N ASP A 131 7.87 0.69 3.20
CA ASP A 131 8.77 -0.22 2.50
C ASP A 131 8.16 -0.69 1.16
N GLY A 132 7.69 0.30 0.39
CA GLY A 132 7.10 0.13 -0.94
C GLY A 132 7.88 0.83 -2.04
N GLU A 133 7.33 0.79 -3.26
CA GLU A 133 7.87 1.46 -4.43
C GLU A 133 7.92 2.98 -4.20
N LEU A 134 9.09 3.58 -4.46
CA LEU A 134 9.24 5.04 -4.45
C LEU A 134 8.76 5.63 -5.78
N ALA A 135 7.44 5.70 -5.93
CA ALA A 135 6.74 6.33 -7.03
C ALA A 135 5.69 7.32 -6.48
N ALA A 136 5.44 8.41 -7.21
CA ALA A 136 4.59 9.50 -6.71
C ALA A 136 3.13 9.07 -6.55
N ASP A 137 2.60 8.29 -7.50
CA ASP A 137 1.27 7.73 -7.48
C ASP A 137 1.09 6.72 -6.33
N THR A 138 2.01 5.76 -6.18
CA THR A 138 1.96 4.78 -5.07
C THR A 138 2.05 5.46 -3.71
N LEU A 139 2.95 6.44 -3.53
CA LEU A 139 3.06 7.19 -2.29
C LEU A 139 1.82 8.02 -1.99
N VAL A 140 1.23 8.66 -3.01
CA VAL A 140 -0.01 9.44 -2.83
C VAL A 140 -1.18 8.52 -2.44
N GLU A 141 -1.30 7.36 -3.08
CA GLU A 141 -2.31 6.35 -2.72
C GLU A 141 -2.14 5.89 -1.27
N PHE A 142 -0.93 5.49 -0.89
CA PHE A 142 -0.63 5.07 0.49
C PHE A 142 -0.91 6.18 1.51
N LEU A 143 -0.57 7.44 1.20
CA LEU A 143 -0.83 8.56 2.09
C LEU A 143 -2.31 8.91 2.23
N TYR A 144 -3.15 8.59 1.23
CA TYR A 144 -4.60 8.66 1.41
C TYR A 144 -5.08 7.64 2.44
N ASP A 145 -4.55 6.42 2.41
CA ASP A 145 -4.88 5.43 3.44
C ASP A 145 -4.39 5.87 4.83
N VAL A 146 -3.19 6.47 4.94
CA VAL A 146 -2.63 6.94 6.22
C VAL A 146 -3.51 7.99 6.89
N ILE A 147 -4.11 8.92 6.12
CA ILE A 147 -4.94 10.01 6.68
C ILE A 147 -6.39 9.61 6.93
N GLU A 148 -6.80 8.41 6.51
CA GLU A 148 -8.12 7.88 6.87
C GLU A 148 -8.15 7.42 8.34
N ASP A 149 -9.36 7.38 8.92
CA ASP A 149 -9.57 6.85 10.27
C ASP A 149 -9.10 5.38 10.33
N PRO A 150 -8.39 4.95 11.40
CA PRO A 150 -7.85 3.60 11.50
C PRO A 150 -8.93 2.52 11.59
N VAL A 151 -10.16 2.88 12.01
CA VAL A 151 -11.31 1.97 12.09
C VAL A 151 -12.49 2.45 11.25
N GLU A 152 -12.85 1.69 10.22
CA GLU A 152 -14.01 1.94 9.38
C GLU A 152 -15.32 1.39 10.00
N ILE A 153 -16.38 2.20 10.04
CA ILE A 153 -17.67 1.77 10.59
C ILE A 153 -18.59 1.19 9.51
N ILE A 154 -18.99 -0.07 9.68
CA ILE A 154 -19.99 -0.75 8.86
C ILE A 154 -21.38 -0.54 9.47
N ASP A 155 -22.18 0.34 8.85
CA ASP A 155 -23.52 0.69 9.32
C ASP A 155 -24.65 0.10 8.45
N ASN A 156 -24.33 -0.33 7.22
CA ASN A 156 -25.33 -0.82 6.27
C ASN A 156 -24.89 -2.04 5.45
N GLU A 157 -25.84 -2.61 4.69
CA GLU A 157 -25.60 -3.83 3.90
C GLU A 157 -24.68 -3.63 2.70
N ARG A 158 -24.53 -2.39 2.21
CA ARG A 158 -23.67 -2.08 1.07
C ARG A 158 -22.22 -2.03 1.52
N GLU A 159 -21.93 -1.38 2.63
CA GLU A 159 -20.61 -1.40 3.29
C GLU A 159 -20.24 -2.82 3.68
N LEU A 160 -21.16 -3.58 4.28
CA LEU A 160 -20.91 -5.00 4.60
C LEU A 160 -20.55 -5.82 3.35
N LYS A 161 -21.14 -5.50 2.19
CA LYS A 161 -20.75 -6.14 0.93
C LYS A 161 -19.35 -5.70 0.48
N GLY A 162 -19.02 -4.41 0.63
CA GLY A 162 -17.67 -3.89 0.38
C GLY A 162 -16.63 -4.61 1.23
N PHE A 163 -16.90 -4.74 2.53
CA PHE A 163 -16.09 -5.52 3.46
C PHE A 163 -15.79 -6.93 2.94
N TYR A 164 -16.79 -7.68 2.49
CA TYR A 164 -16.58 -9.04 1.97
C TYR A 164 -15.86 -9.10 0.61
N ASN A 165 -15.84 -8.02 -0.18
CA ASN A 165 -15.17 -8.01 -1.48
C ASN A 165 -13.64 -7.84 -1.38
N MET A 166 -13.13 -7.32 -0.26
CA MET A 166 -11.69 -7.12 -0.02
C MET A 166 -11.02 -8.44 0.40
N GLU A 167 -11.06 -9.46 -0.45
CA GLU A 167 -10.59 -10.80 -0.08
C GLU A 167 -9.06 -10.92 -0.01
N ASP A 168 -8.32 -10.06 -0.70
CA ASP A 168 -6.84 -10.01 -0.69
C ASP A 168 -6.26 -9.20 0.47
N THR A 169 -7.10 -8.49 1.24
CA THR A 169 -6.68 -7.64 2.35
C THR A 169 -6.82 -8.33 3.70
N MET A 170 -5.78 -8.21 4.54
CA MET A 170 -5.87 -8.62 5.94
C MET A 170 -6.76 -7.65 6.70
N LYS A 171 -7.79 -8.16 7.36
CA LYS A 171 -8.78 -7.28 8.00
C LYS A 171 -9.41 -7.88 9.25
N LEU A 172 -9.83 -7.00 10.16
CA LEU A 172 -10.54 -7.36 11.38
C LEU A 172 -11.93 -6.72 11.38
N VAL A 173 -12.88 -7.37 12.03
CA VAL A 173 -14.19 -6.75 12.29
C VAL A 173 -14.71 -7.04 13.69
N GLY A 174 -15.00 -5.97 14.44
CA GLY A 174 -15.52 -6.03 15.80
C GLY A 174 -16.99 -5.60 15.91
N PHE A 175 -17.75 -6.24 16.80
CA PHE A 175 -19.08 -5.76 17.19
C PHE A 175 -19.08 -5.16 18.59
N PHE A 176 -19.28 -3.85 18.69
CA PHE A 176 -19.25 -3.13 19.95
C PHE A 176 -20.57 -2.40 20.24
N LYS A 177 -20.68 -1.89 21.47
CA LYS A 177 -21.89 -1.19 21.91
C LYS A 177 -22.04 0.21 21.27
N SER A 178 -20.93 0.90 21.09
CA SER A 178 -20.79 2.28 20.58
C SER A 178 -19.32 2.67 20.57
N GLU A 179 -18.95 3.74 19.86
CA GLU A 179 -17.63 4.39 19.90
C GLU A 179 -17.13 4.69 21.33
N LYS A 180 -18.05 4.98 22.25
CA LYS A 180 -17.71 5.29 23.66
C LYS A 180 -17.53 4.06 24.55
N SER A 181 -17.55 2.86 23.96
CA SER A 181 -17.36 1.62 24.69
C SER A 181 -15.87 1.45 25.01
N PRO A 182 -15.50 1.14 26.26
CA PRO A 182 -14.09 0.85 26.58
C PRO A 182 -13.47 -0.21 25.67
N HIS A 183 -14.21 -1.24 25.28
CA HIS A 183 -13.72 -2.27 24.36
C HIS A 183 -13.55 -1.82 22.91
N PHE A 184 -14.25 -0.76 22.50
CA PHE A 184 -14.02 -0.17 21.18
C PHE A 184 -12.77 0.70 21.23
N ILE A 185 -12.57 1.47 22.30
CA ILE A 185 -11.37 2.30 22.48
C ILE A 185 -10.11 1.43 22.42
N GLU A 186 -10.06 0.31 23.16
CA GLU A 186 -8.91 -0.62 23.10
C GLU A 186 -8.73 -1.27 21.72
N TYR A 187 -9.79 -1.36 20.91
CA TYR A 187 -9.74 -1.90 19.56
C TYR A 187 -9.28 -0.85 18.53
N ASP A 188 -9.65 0.41 18.78
CA ASP A 188 -9.25 1.61 18.03
C ASP A 188 -7.77 1.91 18.26
N ASP A 189 -7.33 1.90 19.53
CA ASP A 189 -5.93 2.04 19.92
C ASP A 189 -5.07 0.94 19.25
N ALA A 190 -5.53 -0.32 19.25
CA ALA A 190 -4.83 -1.40 18.55
C ALA A 190 -4.85 -1.26 17.01
N ALA A 191 -5.80 -0.53 16.43
CA ALA A 191 -5.85 -0.30 14.99
C ALA A 191 -4.78 0.70 14.54
N GLU A 192 -4.47 1.70 15.38
CA GLU A 192 -3.43 2.70 15.11
C GLU A 192 -2.05 2.03 14.89
N GLU A 193 -1.73 0.96 15.63
CA GLU A 193 -0.46 0.22 15.53
C GLU A 193 -0.24 -0.49 14.18
N PHE A 194 -1.32 -0.82 13.45
CA PHE A 194 -1.23 -1.53 12.16
C PHE A 194 -1.72 -0.68 10.98
N HIS A 195 -2.09 0.57 11.21
CA HIS A 195 -2.60 1.45 10.17
C HIS A 195 -1.47 1.89 9.22
N PRO A 196 -1.64 1.87 7.89
CA PRO A 196 -2.82 1.42 7.13
C PRO A 196 -2.77 -0.02 6.59
N PHE A 197 -1.76 -0.81 6.97
CA PHE A 197 -1.48 -2.12 6.38
C PHE A 197 -2.53 -3.19 6.71
N VAL A 198 -3.13 -3.13 7.91
CA VAL A 198 -4.23 -4.02 8.31
C VAL A 198 -5.50 -3.18 8.46
N LYS A 199 -6.58 -3.55 7.75
CA LYS A 199 -7.83 -2.78 7.78
C LYS A 199 -8.70 -3.20 8.95
N PHE A 200 -9.04 -2.26 9.83
CA PHE A 200 -9.94 -2.51 10.96
C PHE A 200 -11.34 -2.01 10.65
N PHE A 201 -12.34 -2.85 10.97
CA PHE A 201 -13.74 -2.51 10.82
C PHE A 201 -14.47 -2.66 12.15
N ALA A 202 -15.49 -1.84 12.37
CA ALA A 202 -16.39 -2.01 13.49
C ALA A 202 -17.85 -1.86 13.08
N THR A 203 -18.73 -2.49 13.84
CA THR A 203 -20.15 -2.18 13.75
C THR A 203 -20.74 -1.95 15.13
N PHE A 204 -21.72 -1.06 15.20
CA PHE A 204 -22.55 -0.85 16.38
C PHE A 204 -24.01 -1.28 16.14
N ASP A 205 -24.37 -1.72 14.92
CA ASP A 205 -25.71 -2.20 14.58
C ASP A 205 -25.83 -3.71 14.83
N PRO A 206 -26.70 -4.15 15.78
CA PRO A 206 -26.96 -5.57 16.01
C PRO A 206 -27.44 -6.35 14.78
N LYS A 207 -28.01 -5.69 13.76
CA LYS A 207 -28.42 -6.34 12.50
C LYS A 207 -27.23 -6.69 11.64
N ILE A 208 -26.24 -5.79 11.54
CA ILE A 208 -25.00 -6.02 10.79
C ILE A 208 -24.18 -7.10 11.52
N ALA A 209 -24.01 -6.97 12.83
CA ALA A 209 -23.35 -7.98 13.66
C ALA A 209 -23.97 -9.37 13.49
N LYS A 210 -25.30 -9.47 13.42
CA LYS A 210 -25.98 -10.74 13.18
C LYS A 210 -25.63 -11.38 11.83
N LYS A 211 -25.36 -10.58 10.78
CA LYS A 211 -24.93 -11.09 9.47
C LYS A 211 -23.48 -11.54 9.48
N LEU A 212 -22.63 -10.78 10.17
CA LEU A 212 -21.24 -11.15 10.48
C LEU A 212 -21.16 -12.37 11.42
N LYS A 213 -22.26 -12.74 12.07
CA LYS A 213 -22.37 -13.80 13.11
C LYS A 213 -21.61 -13.44 14.41
N LEU A 214 -21.24 -12.18 14.60
CA LEU A 214 -20.55 -11.67 15.78
C LEU A 214 -21.48 -11.52 16.99
N LYS A 215 -20.92 -11.77 18.17
CA LYS A 215 -21.49 -11.40 19.47
C LYS A 215 -20.88 -10.09 19.99
N MET A 216 -21.50 -9.49 21.00
CA MET A 216 -21.01 -8.26 21.61
C MET A 216 -19.56 -8.43 22.12
N ASN A 217 -18.70 -7.47 21.80
CA ASN A 217 -17.25 -7.43 22.06
C ASN A 217 -16.50 -8.65 21.49
N GLU A 218 -16.99 -9.23 20.41
CA GLU A 218 -16.31 -10.27 19.64
C GLU A 218 -15.64 -9.60 18.44
N VAL A 219 -14.41 -10.03 18.15
CA VAL A 219 -13.62 -9.58 17.00
C VAL A 219 -13.27 -10.82 16.19
N ASP A 220 -13.54 -10.75 14.90
CA ASP A 220 -13.16 -11.76 13.92
C ASP A 220 -12.00 -11.21 13.07
N PHE A 221 -10.96 -12.02 12.91
CA PHE A 221 -9.79 -11.78 12.06
C PHE A 221 -9.95 -12.56 10.75
N TYR A 222 -9.78 -11.87 9.63
CA TYR A 222 -9.83 -12.42 8.28
C TYR A 222 -8.44 -12.40 7.68
N GLU A 223 -7.81 -13.58 7.60
CA GLU A 223 -6.62 -13.79 6.80
C GLU A 223 -6.98 -13.62 5.31
N PRO A 224 -6.13 -12.98 4.49
CA PRO A 224 -6.31 -12.89 3.04
C PRO A 224 -6.65 -14.23 2.40
N PHE A 225 -7.61 -14.19 1.47
CA PHE A 225 -8.12 -15.27 0.65
C PHE A 225 -8.84 -16.41 1.41
N MET A 226 -9.06 -16.27 2.71
CA MET A 226 -9.80 -17.25 3.52
C MET A 226 -11.31 -16.94 3.55
N ASP A 227 -12.13 -17.98 3.40
CA ASP A 227 -13.59 -17.83 3.36
C ASP A 227 -14.23 -17.57 4.74
N GLU A 228 -13.64 -18.12 5.79
CA GLU A 228 -14.15 -18.03 7.16
C GLU A 228 -13.09 -17.37 8.07
N PRO A 229 -13.52 -16.49 8.98
CA PRO A 229 -12.60 -15.81 9.90
C PRO A 229 -12.16 -16.72 11.05
N SER A 230 -11.10 -16.28 11.71
CA SER A 230 -10.74 -16.71 13.07
C SER A 230 -11.32 -15.74 14.10
N THR A 231 -12.14 -16.24 15.03
CA THR A 231 -12.57 -15.42 16.17
C THR A 231 -11.45 -15.34 17.21
N ILE A 232 -11.01 -14.13 17.55
CA ILE A 232 -9.94 -13.91 18.52
C ILE A 232 -10.38 -14.44 19.90
N PRO A 233 -9.59 -15.33 20.54
CA PRO A 233 -9.95 -15.92 21.84
C PRO A 233 -9.78 -14.92 22.99
N GLY A 234 -10.46 -15.14 24.11
CA GLY A 234 -10.11 -14.45 25.37
C GLY A 234 -10.94 -13.21 25.77
N ARG A 235 -11.96 -12.81 25.00
CA ARG A 235 -12.75 -11.59 25.25
C ARG A 235 -13.17 -11.32 26.73
N PRO A 236 -13.27 -10.04 27.15
CA PRO A 236 -12.95 -8.83 26.39
C PRO A 236 -11.44 -8.66 26.20
N TYR A 237 -11.05 -8.04 25.09
CA TYR A 237 -9.65 -7.83 24.72
C TYR A 237 -9.12 -6.50 25.29
N THR A 238 -7.83 -6.50 25.58
CA THR A 238 -6.99 -5.28 25.70
C THR A 238 -6.31 -4.99 24.36
N GLU A 239 -5.79 -3.77 24.19
CA GLU A 239 -4.93 -3.38 23.06
C GLU A 239 -3.82 -4.41 22.81
N ASP A 240 -2.98 -4.68 23.83
CA ASP A 240 -1.88 -5.65 23.78
C ASP A 240 -2.33 -7.04 23.29
N GLU A 241 -3.49 -7.53 23.73
CA GLU A 241 -4.00 -8.86 23.33
C GLU A 241 -4.43 -8.92 21.86
N LEU A 242 -4.85 -7.79 21.28
CA LEU A 242 -5.18 -7.68 19.85
C LEU A 242 -3.90 -7.59 19.02
N VAL A 243 -2.96 -6.75 19.45
CA VAL A 243 -1.64 -6.59 18.82
C VAL A 243 -0.90 -7.93 18.78
N ASP A 244 -0.74 -8.59 19.93
CA ASP A 244 -0.10 -9.91 20.03
C ASP A 244 -0.75 -10.94 19.08
N TYR A 245 -2.09 -10.92 18.96
CA TYR A 245 -2.79 -11.84 18.09
C TYR A 245 -2.51 -11.56 16.61
N ILE A 246 -2.49 -10.30 16.19
CA ILE A 246 -2.25 -9.91 14.79
C ILE A 246 -0.79 -10.21 14.43
N GLU A 247 0.17 -9.86 15.30
CA GLU A 247 1.59 -10.20 15.10
C GLU A 247 1.82 -11.72 15.00
N GLU A 248 1.11 -12.54 15.77
CA GLU A 248 1.19 -14.01 15.65
C GLU A 248 0.64 -14.55 14.31
N HIS A 249 -0.13 -13.75 13.57
CA HIS A 249 -0.80 -14.11 12.32
C HIS A 249 -0.47 -13.13 11.17
N ASP A 250 0.64 -12.39 11.29
CA ASP A 250 1.07 -11.34 10.37
C ASP A 250 1.47 -11.84 8.98
N ARG A 251 1.76 -13.14 8.85
CA ARG A 251 2.14 -13.80 7.60
C ARG A 251 1.00 -14.68 7.06
N PRO A 252 0.23 -14.22 6.07
CA PRO A 252 -0.76 -15.03 5.39
C PRO A 252 -0.15 -16.20 4.61
N THR A 253 -0.97 -17.25 4.45
CA THR A 253 -0.66 -18.42 3.63
C THR A 253 -0.56 -18.09 2.15
N LEU A 254 -1.41 -17.16 1.68
CA LEU A 254 -1.37 -16.56 0.36
C LEU A 254 -1.41 -15.05 0.55
N ARG A 255 -0.39 -14.35 0.03
CA ARG A 255 -0.28 -12.90 0.13
C ARG A 255 -0.06 -12.31 -1.26
N LYS A 256 -0.74 -11.21 -1.55
CA LYS A 256 -0.57 -10.47 -2.79
C LYS A 256 0.63 -9.54 -2.64
N LEU A 257 1.51 -9.51 -3.62
CA LEU A 257 2.57 -8.50 -3.68
C LEU A 257 1.95 -7.20 -4.20
N GLU A 258 2.00 -6.15 -3.39
CA GLU A 258 1.47 -4.84 -3.76
C GLU A 258 2.58 -3.80 -3.82
N PRO A 259 2.48 -2.76 -4.68
CA PRO A 259 3.54 -1.76 -4.81
C PRO A 259 3.90 -1.07 -3.49
N HIS A 260 2.93 -0.82 -2.62
CA HIS A 260 3.13 -0.08 -1.36
C HIS A 260 3.83 -0.89 -0.24
N SER A 261 3.90 -2.22 -0.36
CA SER A 261 4.49 -3.14 0.63
C SER A 261 5.45 -4.17 0.00
N MET A 262 5.89 -3.93 -1.23
CA MET A 262 6.59 -4.94 -2.02
C MET A 262 7.92 -5.38 -1.43
N TYR A 263 8.64 -4.49 -0.73
CA TYR A 263 9.94 -4.82 -0.14
C TYR A 263 9.73 -5.56 1.18
N GLU A 264 8.82 -5.12 2.04
CA GLU A 264 8.46 -5.80 3.29
C GLU A 264 8.11 -7.28 3.04
N ILE A 265 7.20 -7.53 2.08
CA ILE A 265 6.78 -8.87 1.70
C ILE A 265 7.95 -9.70 1.14
N TRP A 266 8.85 -9.07 0.39
CA TRP A 266 9.98 -9.74 -0.25
C TRP A 266 11.14 -10.00 0.70
N GLU A 267 11.31 -9.20 1.75
CA GLU A 267 12.33 -9.41 2.78
C GLU A 267 11.90 -10.46 3.82
N ASP A 268 10.59 -10.67 3.97
CA ASP A 268 10.02 -11.67 4.86
C ASP A 268 10.04 -13.10 4.29
N ASP A 269 11.25 -13.65 4.08
CA ASP A 269 11.48 -14.99 3.52
C ASP A 269 11.31 -16.16 4.51
N ILE A 270 11.05 -17.36 3.99
CA ILE A 270 11.02 -18.60 4.78
C ILE A 270 12.27 -19.42 4.44
N ASN A 271 13.27 -19.34 5.31
CA ASN A 271 14.56 -20.05 5.17
C ASN A 271 15.36 -19.66 3.91
N GLY A 272 15.32 -18.39 3.51
CA GLY A 272 16.00 -17.84 2.35
C GLY A 272 15.23 -18.02 1.03
N GLU A 273 13.99 -18.53 1.09
CA GLU A 273 13.20 -18.90 -0.09
C GLU A 273 11.79 -18.30 -0.04
N HIS A 274 11.26 -17.99 -1.23
CA HIS A 274 9.85 -17.65 -1.46
C HIS A 274 9.20 -18.62 -2.42
N ILE A 275 7.96 -19.01 -2.16
CA ILE A 275 7.10 -19.60 -3.19
C ILE A 275 6.39 -18.44 -3.90
N VAL A 276 6.66 -18.27 -5.19
CA VAL A 276 6.14 -17.16 -6.00
C VAL A 276 5.22 -17.72 -7.08
N ALA A 277 4.02 -17.15 -7.18
CA ALA A 277 3.04 -17.45 -8.21
C ALA A 277 2.73 -16.19 -9.03
N PHE A 278 2.90 -16.25 -10.35
CA PHE A 278 2.50 -15.19 -11.26
C PHE A 278 1.16 -15.55 -11.90
N ALA A 279 0.17 -14.66 -11.78
CA ALA A 279 -1.14 -14.80 -12.40
C ALA A 279 -1.76 -13.41 -12.61
N GLU A 280 -2.15 -13.08 -13.84
CA GLU A 280 -2.93 -11.87 -14.14
C GLU A 280 -4.41 -12.13 -13.79
N GLU A 281 -4.99 -11.34 -12.87
CA GLU A 281 -6.35 -11.58 -12.38
C GLU A 281 -7.41 -11.41 -13.49
N ASP A 282 -7.18 -10.49 -14.42
CA ASP A 282 -8.10 -10.16 -15.51
C ASP A 282 -8.00 -11.11 -16.72
N ASP A 283 -6.96 -11.95 -16.79
CA ASP A 283 -6.83 -13.00 -17.81
C ASP A 283 -7.59 -14.27 -17.40
N PRO A 284 -8.36 -14.93 -18.31
CA PRO A 284 -9.12 -16.13 -17.97
C PRO A 284 -8.28 -17.29 -17.39
N ASP A 285 -7.06 -17.51 -17.91
CA ASP A 285 -6.19 -18.58 -17.42
C ASP A 285 -5.55 -18.18 -16.07
N GLY A 286 -5.20 -16.89 -15.91
CA GLY A 286 -4.73 -16.32 -14.65
C GLY A 286 -5.76 -16.38 -13.53
N PHE A 287 -7.01 -16.01 -13.80
CA PHE A 287 -8.13 -16.13 -12.86
C PHE A 287 -8.36 -17.58 -12.41
N GLU A 288 -8.41 -18.53 -13.36
CA GLU A 288 -8.58 -19.95 -13.02
C GLU A 288 -7.41 -20.45 -12.17
N PHE A 289 -6.19 -20.04 -12.48
CA PHE A 289 -5.02 -20.40 -11.69
C PHE A 289 -5.07 -19.82 -10.27
N LEU A 290 -5.47 -18.56 -10.13
CA LEU A 290 -5.61 -17.89 -8.84
C LEU A 290 -6.64 -18.59 -7.94
N GLU A 291 -7.78 -19.02 -8.47
CA GLU A 291 -8.76 -19.79 -7.69
C GLU A 291 -8.16 -21.11 -7.17
N ILE A 292 -7.32 -21.79 -7.95
CA ILE A 292 -6.59 -22.99 -7.51
C ILE A 292 -5.61 -22.63 -6.38
N LEU A 293 -4.90 -21.49 -6.47
CA LEU A 293 -4.00 -21.04 -5.41
C LEU A 293 -4.76 -20.75 -4.10
N LYS A 294 -5.93 -20.10 -4.19
CA LYS A 294 -6.80 -19.85 -3.02
C LYS A 294 -7.24 -21.17 -2.39
N GLU A 295 -7.64 -22.17 -3.18
CA GLU A 295 -7.97 -23.50 -2.67
C GLU A 295 -6.78 -24.16 -1.96
N VAL A 296 -5.59 -24.14 -2.57
CA VAL A 296 -4.36 -24.69 -1.98
C VAL A 296 -4.02 -23.99 -0.67
N ALA A 297 -4.14 -22.66 -0.61
CA ALA A 297 -3.91 -21.88 0.59
C ALA A 297 -4.89 -22.27 1.71
N ARG A 298 -6.20 -22.34 1.41
CA ARG A 298 -7.23 -22.74 2.38
C ARG A 298 -7.02 -24.14 2.94
N GLU A 299 -6.61 -25.09 2.11
CA GLU A 299 -6.32 -26.46 2.55
C GLU A 299 -5.09 -26.55 3.46
N ASN A 300 -4.19 -25.57 3.40
CA ASN A 300 -2.90 -25.57 4.07
C ASN A 300 -2.67 -24.40 5.05
N THR A 301 -3.70 -23.60 5.37
CA THR A 301 -3.62 -22.41 6.25
C THR A 301 -2.98 -22.68 7.61
N ASN A 302 -3.08 -23.91 8.14
CA ASN A 302 -2.47 -24.29 9.41
C ASN A 302 -0.98 -24.68 9.30
N ASN A 303 -0.35 -24.54 8.14
CA ASN A 303 1.07 -24.85 7.95
C ASN A 303 1.91 -23.57 8.03
N PRO A 304 2.59 -23.31 9.16
CA PRO A 304 3.37 -22.07 9.36
C PRO A 304 4.61 -21.98 8.47
N ASN A 305 4.96 -23.05 7.73
CA ASN A 305 6.09 -23.05 6.80
C ASN A 305 5.63 -22.87 5.34
N LEU A 306 4.36 -22.49 5.12
CA LEU A 306 3.82 -22.22 3.80
C LEU A 306 3.36 -20.76 3.74
N SER A 307 4.01 -19.98 2.88
CA SER A 307 3.51 -18.69 2.44
C SER A 307 3.80 -18.58 0.94
N ILE A 308 2.77 -18.24 0.17
CA ILE A 308 2.83 -18.07 -1.28
C ILE A 308 2.64 -16.59 -1.57
N ILE A 309 3.61 -16.01 -2.29
CA ILE A 309 3.48 -14.65 -2.84
C ILE A 309 2.81 -14.77 -4.21
N TRP A 310 1.60 -14.27 -4.32
CA TRP A 310 0.96 -14.03 -5.61
C TRP A 310 1.37 -12.66 -6.14
N ILE A 311 1.85 -12.62 -7.38
CA ILE A 311 2.19 -11.40 -8.10
C ILE A 311 1.29 -11.32 -9.33
N ASP A 312 0.49 -10.26 -9.41
CA ASP A 312 -0.12 -9.86 -10.67
C ASP A 312 0.91 -9.08 -11.50
N PRO A 313 1.34 -9.58 -12.67
CA PRO A 313 2.31 -8.88 -13.53
C PRO A 313 1.88 -7.45 -13.91
N ASP A 314 0.58 -7.18 -14.00
CA ASP A 314 0.05 -5.87 -14.41
C ASP A 314 0.25 -4.79 -13.34
N SER A 315 0.39 -5.18 -12.07
CA SER A 315 0.75 -4.26 -10.99
C SER A 315 2.21 -3.80 -11.06
N PHE A 316 3.08 -4.50 -11.81
CA PHE A 316 4.52 -4.22 -11.87
C PHE A 316 5.08 -4.23 -13.30
N PRO A 317 4.56 -3.39 -14.21
CA PRO A 317 4.90 -3.44 -15.63
C PRO A 317 6.39 -3.21 -15.90
N LEU A 318 7.09 -2.47 -15.03
CA LEU A 318 8.54 -2.22 -15.15
C LEU A 318 9.39 -3.45 -14.77
N LEU A 319 8.86 -4.36 -13.96
CA LEU A 319 9.56 -5.56 -13.49
C LEU A 319 9.31 -6.78 -14.38
N VAL A 320 8.21 -6.81 -15.15
CA VAL A 320 7.89 -7.91 -16.07
C VAL A 320 9.08 -8.32 -16.97
N PRO A 321 9.75 -7.41 -17.73
CA PRO A 321 10.89 -7.81 -18.55
C PRO A 321 12.09 -8.30 -17.74
N TYR A 322 12.24 -7.82 -16.50
CA TYR A 322 13.29 -8.26 -15.60
C TYR A 322 13.01 -9.69 -15.11
N TRP A 323 11.79 -9.99 -14.67
CA TRP A 323 11.39 -11.32 -14.21
C TRP A 323 11.43 -12.36 -15.32
N GLU A 324 10.89 -12.07 -16.51
CA GLU A 324 10.97 -12.98 -17.66
C GLU A 324 12.42 -13.33 -18.01
N LYS A 325 13.31 -12.33 -18.00
CA LYS A 325 14.73 -12.54 -18.28
C LYS A 325 15.44 -13.30 -17.17
N THR A 326 15.17 -12.95 -15.92
CA THR A 326 15.85 -13.47 -14.73
C THR A 326 15.41 -14.90 -14.46
N PHE A 327 14.11 -15.15 -14.45
CA PHE A 327 13.53 -16.47 -14.18
C PHE A 327 13.33 -17.33 -15.43
N ARG A 328 13.51 -16.77 -16.64
CA ARG A 328 13.35 -17.49 -17.92
C ARG A 328 11.96 -18.10 -18.08
N ILE A 329 10.95 -17.35 -17.64
CA ILE A 329 9.52 -17.68 -17.73
C ILE A 329 8.86 -16.76 -18.75
N ASP A 330 7.64 -17.13 -19.15
CA ASP A 330 6.77 -16.32 -20.01
C ASP A 330 5.58 -15.87 -19.16
N LEU A 331 5.54 -14.59 -18.81
CA LEU A 331 4.52 -14.05 -17.92
C LEU A 331 3.17 -13.82 -18.62
N ALA A 332 3.06 -14.12 -19.93
CA ALA A 332 1.77 -14.21 -20.62
C ALA A 332 0.98 -15.49 -20.26
N SER A 333 1.50 -16.33 -19.35
CA SER A 333 0.82 -17.52 -18.85
C SER A 333 1.12 -17.73 -17.37
N PRO A 334 0.21 -18.32 -16.60
CA PRO A 334 0.41 -18.49 -15.16
C PRO A 334 1.65 -19.33 -14.82
N GLN A 335 2.37 -18.92 -13.78
CA GLN A 335 3.60 -19.56 -13.31
C GLN A 335 3.55 -19.78 -11.80
N ILE A 336 4.20 -20.84 -11.32
CA ILE A 336 4.55 -20.97 -9.89
C ILE A 336 5.93 -21.57 -9.74
N GLY A 337 6.68 -21.09 -8.77
CA GLY A 337 8.03 -21.56 -8.52
C GLY A 337 8.56 -21.19 -7.15
N VAL A 338 9.78 -21.63 -6.88
CA VAL A 338 10.54 -21.26 -5.68
C VAL A 338 11.70 -20.37 -6.10
N VAL A 339 11.88 -19.26 -5.39
CA VAL A 339 12.93 -18.25 -5.59
C VAL A 339 13.82 -18.20 -4.35
N ASP A 340 15.12 -18.43 -4.53
CA ASP A 340 16.14 -18.20 -3.50
C ASP A 340 16.53 -16.71 -3.45
N VAL A 341 16.38 -16.08 -2.30
CA VAL A 341 16.58 -14.64 -2.08
C VAL A 341 18.07 -14.27 -2.08
N GLU A 342 18.96 -15.13 -1.58
CA GLU A 342 20.41 -14.84 -1.49
C GLU A 342 21.09 -14.82 -2.87
N ASP A 343 20.61 -15.66 -3.78
CA ASP A 343 21.17 -15.80 -5.11
C ASP A 343 20.71 -14.67 -6.07
N VAL A 344 19.53 -14.07 -5.87
CA VAL A 344 19.06 -12.91 -6.65
C VAL A 344 19.86 -11.64 -6.29
N ARG A 345 20.35 -11.52 -5.05
CA ARG A 345 21.21 -10.40 -4.60
C ARG A 345 22.63 -10.43 -5.17
N ASN A 346 23.08 -11.56 -5.73
CA ASN A 346 24.43 -11.73 -6.27
C ASN A 346 24.43 -11.83 -7.81
N TYR A 347 24.65 -10.70 -8.51
CA TYR A 347 24.75 -10.64 -9.98
C TYR A 347 25.79 -11.58 -10.63
N ASP A 348 26.74 -12.12 -9.85
CA ASP A 348 27.80 -13.03 -10.31
C ASP A 348 27.45 -14.53 -10.18
N LYS A 349 26.30 -14.88 -9.58
CA LYS A 349 25.80 -16.25 -9.51
C LYS A 349 24.59 -16.42 -10.42
N PHE A 350 24.43 -17.60 -11.01
CA PHE A 350 23.15 -17.97 -11.64
C PHE A 350 22.15 -18.18 -10.51
N PRO A 351 21.02 -17.47 -10.50
CA PRO A 351 20.08 -17.67 -9.41
C PRO A 351 19.47 -19.06 -9.48
N ASN A 352 19.42 -19.76 -8.34
CA ASN A 352 18.72 -21.03 -8.25
C ASN A 352 17.24 -20.74 -8.07
N TYR A 353 16.48 -20.97 -9.13
CA TYR A 353 15.02 -20.90 -9.12
C TYR A 353 14.47 -22.10 -9.88
N VAL A 354 13.30 -22.56 -9.47
CA VAL A 354 12.56 -23.62 -10.17
C VAL A 354 11.14 -23.14 -10.37
N PHE A 355 10.82 -22.72 -11.59
CA PHE A 355 9.46 -22.39 -12.01
C PHE A 355 8.89 -23.52 -12.86
N TYR A 356 7.59 -23.74 -12.70
CA TYR A 356 6.79 -24.67 -13.48
C TYR A 356 5.72 -23.88 -14.24
N ASN A 357 5.67 -24.03 -15.57
CA ASN A 357 4.51 -23.62 -16.34
C ASN A 357 3.36 -24.56 -16.02
N ILE A 358 2.23 -24.00 -15.59
CA ILE A 358 1.01 -24.76 -15.37
C ILE A 358 0.13 -24.55 -16.60
N PHE A 359 0.05 -25.60 -17.43
CA PHE A 359 -0.97 -25.67 -18.47
C PHE A 359 -2.24 -26.22 -17.82
N ILE A 360 -3.23 -25.36 -17.62
CA ILE A 360 -4.56 -25.79 -17.20
C ILE A 360 -5.21 -26.45 -18.43
N THR A 361 -5.54 -27.74 -18.35
CA THR A 361 -6.13 -28.54 -19.45
C THR A 361 -7.43 -29.19 -19.06
#